data_AF-A0A964Z9I4-F1
#
_entry.id   AF-A0A964Z9I4-F1
#
_cell.length_a   1.000
_cell.length_b   1.000
_cell.length_c   1.000
_cell.angle_alpha   90.00
_cell.angle_beta   90.00
_cell.angle_gamma   90.00
#
_symmetry.space_group_name_H-M   'P 1'
#
loop_
_entity.id
_entity.type
_entity.pdbx_description
1 polymer ?
#
loop_
_entity_poly.entity_id
_entity_poly.type
_entity_poly.pdbx_seq_one_letter_code
_entity_poly.pdbx_strand_id
1 'polypeptide(L)'
;DSLQTGQDISDLLASILRVDVDVEPKGYEVPKENPFVSLKGARPEIYAYGLRQVWKFSFDPKTRDLWAGEVGQDLWEMIYRIEKGGNYGWSVSEGDHPFRPERKKGPTPILKPIIEHDHANFRSITGGYVYHGTRLKELTGAYIYGDYDSGRIWSFRYADGKVIEHRELFDSTLRIVAFGEAADGELYLVDWIGGQLHRLVKAPPVKETAPFPRKLSETGLFASTKDHVPAPGLIPYFVNSQLWSDGAAKDRFLAIPGDGKIAFDAVEYPQPSPGAPRGWRFPDGTVAVKTFHLDTDKGRRRLETRIMHYEQLGGNEEVGDQYWRGYTYVWNDEQTDAVLLDAAGADREFTRADGSKVNWRFPSRTECSLCHTTPAKYVLGLNTHQLNRDGQLEQWEKWGLFEKPLPAKRMKLANPHDETQPLQERAKAYLQANCTHCHIKWGGGNAEFQLLFTLKPEEWKTIDVPPAHGNFDIAGARLLKPGSPEQSLIHKRMTLTGLGRMPHIGSRVVDEKGASLIAQWIREMK
;
A
#
# COMPACT_ATOMS: atom_id res chain seq x y z
N ASP A 1 10.62 -4.36 -14.82
CA ASP A 1 11.30 -4.16 -16.11
C ASP A 1 11.61 -5.50 -16.78
N SER A 2 10.67 -6.00 -17.61
CA SER A 2 10.84 -7.21 -18.42
C SER A 2 11.71 -6.99 -19.65
N LEU A 3 11.87 -5.73 -20.08
CA LEU A 3 12.63 -5.35 -21.27
C LEU A 3 14.12 -5.12 -20.96
N GLN A 4 14.49 -5.00 -19.68
CA GLN A 4 15.86 -4.75 -19.22
C GLN A 4 16.45 -3.44 -19.76
N THR A 5 15.60 -2.44 -19.94
CA THR A 5 15.92 -1.18 -20.62
C THR A 5 16.59 -0.17 -19.71
N GLY A 6 16.41 -0.27 -18.39
CA GLY A 6 16.88 0.76 -17.47
C GLY A 6 18.38 1.04 -17.54
N GLN A 7 19.19 0.01 -17.80
CA GLN A 7 20.65 0.16 -17.96
C GLN A 7 21.12 0.11 -19.42
N ASP A 8 20.19 -0.03 -20.36
CA ASP A 8 20.45 -0.02 -21.79
C ASP A 8 20.30 1.41 -22.32
N ILE A 9 21.24 1.82 -23.16
CA ILE A 9 21.21 3.14 -23.83
C ILE A 9 21.07 3.00 -25.34
N SER A 10 20.79 1.79 -25.84
CA SER A 10 20.53 1.51 -27.26
C SER A 10 19.06 1.71 -27.66
N ASP A 11 18.18 1.90 -26.68
CA ASP A 11 16.79 2.32 -26.86
C ASP A 11 16.45 3.61 -26.07
N LEU A 12 15.22 4.10 -26.18
CA LEU A 12 14.80 5.38 -25.57
C LEU A 12 13.95 5.21 -24.30
N LEU A 13 13.71 3.98 -23.86
CA LEU A 13 12.94 3.72 -22.65
C LEU A 13 13.78 4.09 -21.42
N ALA A 14 13.12 4.25 -20.27
CA ALA A 14 13.81 4.51 -18.99
C ALA A 14 14.75 5.75 -19.01
N SER A 15 14.47 6.70 -19.91
CA SER A 15 15.39 7.79 -20.24
C SER A 15 14.69 9.15 -20.28
N ILE A 16 15.44 10.20 -19.94
CA ILE A 16 15.10 11.58 -20.26
C ILE A 16 15.83 11.95 -21.55
N LEU A 17 15.09 12.47 -22.52
CA LEU A 17 15.62 12.84 -23.83
C LEU A 17 15.85 14.34 -23.92
N ARG A 18 16.86 14.74 -24.71
CA ARG A 18 17.11 16.13 -25.05
C ARG A 18 17.29 16.27 -26.56
N VAL A 19 16.44 17.08 -27.16
CA VAL A 19 16.40 17.37 -28.59
C VAL A 19 16.34 18.88 -28.82
N ASP A 20 16.79 19.31 -29.99
CA ASP A 20 16.62 20.66 -30.51
C ASP A 20 15.42 20.67 -31.47
N VAL A 21 14.40 21.48 -31.17
CA VAL A 21 13.16 21.57 -31.96
C VAL A 21 13.14 22.78 -32.88
N ASP A 22 14.15 23.65 -32.86
CA ASP A 22 14.22 24.90 -33.62
C ASP A 22 14.68 24.68 -35.08
N VAL A 23 14.42 23.49 -35.62
CA VAL A 23 14.96 22.99 -36.89
C VAL A 23 13.85 22.43 -37.79
N GLU A 24 13.55 23.20 -38.84
CA GLU A 24 12.57 22.83 -39.86
C GLU A 24 13.26 22.39 -41.17
N PRO A 25 12.71 21.43 -41.95
CA PRO A 25 11.45 20.71 -41.75
C PRO A 25 11.60 19.37 -41.00
N LYS A 26 12.76 19.10 -40.38
CA LYS A 26 13.10 17.79 -39.81
C LYS A 26 12.32 17.45 -38.53
N GLY A 27 11.69 18.43 -37.90
CA GLY A 27 10.97 18.29 -36.64
C GLY A 27 11.88 18.36 -35.40
N TYR A 28 13.02 17.68 -35.41
CA TYR A 28 14.07 17.88 -34.41
C TYR A 28 15.48 17.51 -34.91
N GLU A 29 16.50 18.01 -34.21
CA GLU A 29 17.90 17.59 -34.32
C GLU A 29 18.45 17.20 -32.94
N VAL A 30 19.50 16.40 -32.91
CA VAL A 30 20.14 16.00 -31.66
C VAL A 30 21.27 16.98 -31.33
N PRO A 31 21.23 17.65 -30.15
CA PRO A 31 22.31 18.53 -29.74
C PRO A 31 23.65 17.80 -29.71
N LYS A 32 24.67 18.38 -30.35
CA LYS A 32 26.01 17.74 -30.47
C LYS A 32 26.66 17.50 -29.13
N GLU A 33 26.28 18.29 -28.14
CA GLU A 33 26.74 18.17 -26.77
C GLU A 33 25.98 17.12 -25.95
N ASN A 34 25.00 16.39 -26.49
CA ASN A 34 24.38 15.29 -25.76
C ASN A 34 25.43 14.24 -25.35
N PRO A 35 25.29 13.60 -24.18
CA PRO A 35 26.35 12.83 -23.54
C PRO A 35 26.76 11.57 -24.31
N PHE A 36 25.88 11.02 -25.15
CA PHE A 36 26.11 9.73 -25.81
C PHE A 36 26.23 9.80 -27.34
N VAL A 37 26.33 11.01 -27.92
CA VAL A 37 26.38 11.20 -29.39
C VAL A 37 27.54 10.44 -30.05
N SER A 38 28.69 10.37 -29.39
CA SER A 38 29.87 9.67 -29.91
C SER A 38 29.94 8.19 -29.53
N LEU A 39 28.98 7.68 -28.76
CA LEU A 39 29.01 6.31 -28.26
C LEU A 39 28.31 5.37 -29.25
N LYS A 40 29.08 4.47 -29.88
CA LYS A 40 28.55 3.55 -30.88
C LYS A 40 27.45 2.67 -30.27
N GLY A 41 26.29 2.64 -30.92
CA GLY A 41 25.14 1.85 -30.50
C GLY A 41 24.26 2.51 -29.44
N ALA A 42 24.64 3.69 -28.93
CA ALA A 42 23.77 4.47 -28.07
C ALA A 42 22.78 5.32 -28.89
N ARG A 43 21.63 5.62 -28.30
CA ARG A 43 20.69 6.61 -28.82
C ARG A 43 21.19 8.01 -28.48
N PRO A 44 21.52 8.84 -29.49
CA PRO A 44 22.13 10.14 -29.25
C PRO A 44 21.17 11.13 -28.57
N GLU A 45 19.85 10.88 -28.60
CA GLU A 45 18.82 11.68 -27.94
C GLU A 45 18.86 11.60 -26.41
N ILE A 46 19.44 10.53 -25.84
CA ILE A 46 19.46 10.31 -24.39
C ILE A 46 20.28 11.39 -23.70
N TYR A 47 19.65 12.10 -22.76
CA TYR A 47 20.29 13.03 -21.85
C TYR A 47 20.63 12.36 -20.52
N ALA A 48 19.73 11.54 -19.99
CA ALA A 48 19.94 10.72 -18.80
C ALA A 48 19.13 9.42 -18.89
N TYR A 49 19.54 8.39 -18.17
CA TYR A 49 18.94 7.04 -18.21
C TYR A 49 18.95 6.39 -16.83
N GLY A 50 18.51 5.13 -16.71
CA GLY A 50 18.43 4.46 -15.41
C GLY A 50 17.20 4.86 -14.60
N LEU A 51 16.14 5.34 -15.25
CA LEU A 51 14.88 5.71 -14.62
C LEU A 51 13.84 4.60 -14.84
N ARG A 52 12.85 4.47 -13.96
CA ARG A 52 11.73 3.53 -14.09
C ARG A 52 10.50 4.22 -14.69
N GLN A 53 10.00 5.22 -13.97
CA GLN A 53 8.78 5.97 -14.22
C GLN A 53 8.90 7.38 -13.60
N VAL A 54 9.59 8.29 -14.27
CA VAL A 54 9.48 9.73 -13.97
C VAL A 54 8.03 10.16 -14.23
N TRP A 55 7.26 10.37 -13.17
CA TRP A 55 5.87 10.82 -13.32
C TRP A 55 5.81 12.30 -13.71
N LYS A 56 6.66 13.11 -13.08
CA LYS A 56 6.79 14.55 -13.36
C LYS A 56 8.20 15.02 -13.12
N PHE A 57 8.63 15.95 -13.96
CA PHE A 57 9.84 16.73 -13.73
C PHE A 57 9.58 18.22 -13.96
N SER A 58 10.47 19.06 -13.43
CA SER A 58 10.44 20.51 -13.60
C SER A 58 11.84 21.10 -13.60
N PHE A 59 12.02 22.22 -14.29
CA PHE A 59 13.23 23.03 -14.18
C PHE A 59 13.01 24.11 -13.13
N ASP A 60 13.99 24.32 -12.25
CA ASP A 60 14.06 25.57 -11.51
C ASP A 60 14.51 26.69 -12.47
N PRO A 61 13.70 27.72 -12.73
CA PRO A 61 14.09 28.82 -13.63
C PRO A 61 15.32 29.59 -13.15
N LYS A 62 15.63 29.59 -11.84
CA LYS A 62 16.77 30.33 -11.27
C LYS A 62 18.06 29.56 -11.32
N THR A 63 18.07 28.30 -10.90
CA THR A 63 19.30 27.47 -10.87
C THR A 63 19.51 26.68 -12.14
N ARG A 64 18.45 26.48 -12.94
CA ARG A 64 18.42 25.59 -14.11
C ARG A 64 18.54 24.11 -13.76
N ASP A 65 18.43 23.75 -12.48
CA ASP A 65 18.37 22.36 -12.05
C ASP A 65 17.10 21.69 -12.58
N LEU A 66 17.25 20.46 -13.08
CA LEU A 66 16.13 19.61 -13.48
C LEU A 66 15.82 18.65 -12.32
N TRP A 67 14.62 18.77 -11.76
CA TRP A 67 14.14 17.92 -10.67
C TRP A 67 13.10 16.93 -11.20
N ALA A 68 13.17 15.68 -10.78
CA ALA A 68 12.26 14.63 -11.22
C ALA A 68 11.72 13.81 -10.03
N GLY A 69 10.40 13.66 -9.96
CA GLY A 69 9.75 12.67 -9.11
C GLY A 69 9.64 11.35 -9.86
N GLU A 70 10.20 10.31 -9.26
CA GLU A 70 10.41 8.99 -9.86
C GLU A 70 9.69 7.93 -9.03
N VAL A 71 8.67 7.30 -9.65
CA VAL A 71 7.82 6.31 -8.97
C VAL A 71 8.52 4.96 -8.88
N GLY A 72 8.59 4.41 -7.66
CA GLY A 72 9.17 3.11 -7.36
C GLY A 72 8.41 1.93 -7.92
N GLN A 73 9.01 0.75 -7.86
CA GLN A 73 8.31 -0.52 -8.05
C GLN A 73 7.92 -1.17 -6.71
N ASP A 74 8.88 -1.31 -5.78
CA ASP A 74 8.72 -2.18 -4.63
C ASP A 74 8.59 -1.42 -3.32
N LEU A 75 9.63 -0.66 -2.96
CA LEU A 75 9.79 -0.17 -1.59
C LEU A 75 10.08 1.33 -1.49
N TRP A 76 10.52 1.98 -2.56
CA TRP A 76 11.03 3.36 -2.48
C TRP A 76 10.49 4.28 -3.57
N GLU A 77 10.11 5.48 -3.15
CA GLU A 77 9.77 6.62 -3.99
C GLU A 77 10.90 7.64 -3.96
N MET A 78 11.26 8.23 -5.10
CA MET A 78 12.49 9.03 -5.21
C MET A 78 12.28 10.43 -5.81
N ILE A 79 13.12 11.38 -5.36
CA ILE A 79 13.36 12.63 -6.09
C ILE A 79 14.81 12.67 -6.53
N TYR A 80 15.03 12.87 -7.82
CA TYR A 80 16.35 13.05 -8.40
C TYR A 80 16.57 14.49 -8.86
N ARG A 81 17.82 14.94 -8.75
CA ARG A 81 18.33 16.02 -9.58
C ARG A 81 18.95 15.39 -10.83
N ILE A 82 18.38 15.68 -11.98
CA ILE A 82 18.77 15.09 -13.26
C ILE A 82 20.02 15.78 -13.81
N GLU A 83 21.05 14.99 -14.06
CA GLU A 83 22.36 15.42 -14.54
C GLU A 83 22.62 14.85 -15.94
N LYS A 84 23.40 15.59 -16.73
CA LYS A 84 23.81 15.17 -18.07
C LYS A 84 24.62 13.87 -18.00
N GLY A 85 24.14 12.85 -18.70
CA GLY A 85 24.74 11.52 -18.72
C GLY A 85 24.48 10.71 -17.45
N GLY A 86 23.63 11.20 -16.54
CA GLY A 86 23.32 10.55 -15.28
C GLY A 86 22.64 9.19 -15.48
N ASN A 87 23.04 8.23 -14.64
CA ASN A 87 22.43 6.90 -14.53
C ASN A 87 21.73 6.81 -13.17
N TYR A 88 20.42 6.61 -13.15
CA TYR A 88 19.63 6.53 -11.92
C TYR A 88 19.37 5.12 -11.42
N GLY A 89 20.10 4.15 -12.00
CA GLY A 89 20.28 2.82 -11.44
C GLY A 89 19.17 1.83 -11.74
N TRP A 90 18.00 2.25 -12.22
CA TRP A 90 16.95 1.31 -12.59
C TRP A 90 17.43 0.36 -13.70
N SER A 91 17.19 -0.95 -13.65
CA SER A 91 16.58 -1.69 -12.54
C SER A 91 17.61 -2.47 -11.71
N VAL A 92 18.89 -2.07 -11.74
CA VAL A 92 19.95 -2.65 -10.89
C VAL A 92 19.73 -2.24 -9.44
N SER A 93 19.36 -0.99 -9.21
CA SER A 93 18.90 -0.45 -7.94
C SER A 93 17.51 0.18 -8.07
N GLU A 94 16.87 0.35 -6.93
CA GLU A 94 15.68 1.18 -6.73
C GLU A 94 16.04 2.19 -5.63
N GLY A 95 16.22 3.44 -6.02
CA GLY A 95 16.87 4.42 -5.13
C GLY A 95 18.32 4.01 -4.81
N ASP A 96 18.72 4.15 -3.55
CA ASP A 96 20.02 3.69 -3.03
C ASP A 96 20.03 2.19 -2.66
N HIS A 97 18.94 1.47 -2.94
CA HIS A 97 18.75 0.09 -2.50
C HIS A 97 18.97 -0.93 -3.64
N PRO A 98 19.60 -2.09 -3.36
CA PRO A 98 19.72 -3.16 -4.36
C PRO A 98 18.36 -3.68 -4.79
N PHE A 99 18.14 -3.79 -6.10
CA PHE A 99 16.91 -4.38 -6.67
C PHE A 99 17.21 -5.62 -7.52
N ARG A 100 17.97 -5.43 -8.61
CA ARG A 100 18.50 -6.51 -9.46
C ARG A 100 20.00 -6.34 -9.67
N PRO A 101 20.81 -6.44 -8.60
CA PRO A 101 22.25 -6.19 -8.67
C PRO A 101 22.98 -7.11 -9.66
N GLU A 102 22.39 -8.23 -10.05
CA GLU A 102 22.88 -9.17 -11.05
C GLU A 102 22.77 -8.67 -12.50
N ARG A 103 21.94 -7.66 -12.78
CA ARG A 103 21.78 -7.12 -14.13
C ARG A 103 23.02 -6.34 -14.56
N LYS A 104 23.27 -6.33 -15.87
CA LYS A 104 24.37 -5.57 -16.46
C LYS A 104 24.16 -4.07 -16.18
N LYS A 105 25.19 -3.42 -15.61
CA LYS A 105 25.19 -1.96 -15.39
C LYS A 105 25.48 -1.22 -16.68
N GLY A 106 24.90 -0.03 -16.81
CA GLY A 106 25.16 0.89 -17.91
C GLY A 106 26.58 1.49 -17.84
N PRO A 107 26.97 2.29 -18.83
CA PRO A 107 28.35 2.75 -18.99
C PRO A 107 28.81 3.83 -18.00
N THR A 108 27.90 4.42 -17.20
CA THR A 108 28.23 5.48 -16.22
C THR A 108 27.85 5.09 -14.79
N PRO A 109 28.50 5.68 -13.76
CA PRO A 109 28.18 5.43 -12.36
C PRO A 109 26.72 5.74 -12.00
N ILE A 110 26.14 4.94 -11.11
CA ILE A 110 24.78 5.16 -10.60
C ILE A 110 24.79 6.34 -9.61
N LEU A 111 23.94 7.31 -9.86
CA LEU A 111 23.72 8.49 -9.03
C LEU A 111 22.62 8.23 -8.00
N LYS A 112 22.79 8.80 -6.81
CA LYS A 112 21.84 8.64 -5.70
C LYS A 112 20.67 9.61 -5.79
N PRO A 113 19.50 9.24 -5.26
CA PRO A 113 18.40 10.17 -5.07
C PRO A 113 18.75 11.26 -4.06
N ILE A 114 18.10 12.42 -4.20
CA ILE A 114 18.20 13.53 -3.26
C ILE A 114 17.25 13.32 -2.09
N ILE A 115 16.07 12.76 -2.36
CA ILE A 115 15.09 12.33 -1.35
C ILE A 115 14.64 10.91 -1.69
N GLU A 116 14.48 10.10 -0.65
CA GLU A 116 13.81 8.80 -0.70
C GLU A 116 12.70 8.78 0.36
N HIS A 117 11.60 8.16 0.01
CA HIS A 117 10.58 7.77 0.96
C HIS A 117 10.28 6.29 0.84
N ASP A 118 10.10 5.63 1.98
CA ASP A 118 9.70 4.23 2.00
C ASP A 118 8.18 4.08 1.75
N HIS A 119 7.79 2.99 1.09
CA HIS A 119 6.39 2.69 0.76
C HIS A 119 5.47 2.50 1.97
N ALA A 120 6.02 2.32 3.18
CA ALA A 120 5.18 2.31 4.38
C ALA A 120 4.74 3.73 4.78
N ASN A 121 5.33 4.80 4.22
CA ASN A 121 5.01 6.19 4.54
C ASN A 121 4.61 7.06 3.33
N PHE A 122 4.95 6.65 2.10
CA PHE A 122 4.76 7.43 0.86
C PHE A 122 4.80 6.47 -0.36
N ARG A 123 3.85 6.51 -1.30
CA ARG A 123 3.58 5.34 -2.17
C ARG A 123 3.59 5.57 -3.68
N SER A 124 3.45 6.80 -4.14
CA SER A 124 3.38 7.16 -5.55
C SER A 124 3.69 8.65 -5.69
N ILE A 125 4.98 8.96 -5.85
CA ILE A 125 5.47 10.32 -5.93
C ILE A 125 5.04 11.01 -7.20
N THR A 126 4.41 12.16 -7.02
CA THR A 126 3.96 12.98 -8.13
C THR A 126 5.07 13.86 -8.68
N GLY A 127 6.12 14.14 -7.90
CA GLY A 127 7.08 15.22 -8.19
C GLY A 127 6.49 16.60 -7.92
N GLY A 128 7.12 17.67 -8.42
CA GLY A 128 6.72 19.03 -8.07
C GLY A 128 7.60 20.15 -8.64
N TYR A 129 7.70 21.27 -7.92
CA TYR A 129 8.41 22.49 -8.36
C TYR A 129 9.12 23.19 -7.20
N VAL A 130 10.17 23.94 -7.51
CA VAL A 130 10.74 24.93 -6.58
C VAL A 130 9.78 26.12 -6.48
N TYR A 131 9.33 26.45 -5.27
CA TYR A 131 8.38 27.55 -5.04
C TYR A 131 9.09 28.90 -5.13
N HIS A 132 8.71 29.75 -6.09
CA HIS A 132 9.23 31.11 -6.26
C HIS A 132 8.20 32.21 -5.98
N GLY A 133 6.98 31.83 -5.62
CA GLY A 133 5.90 32.74 -5.27
C GLY A 133 6.23 33.60 -4.04
N THR A 134 5.42 34.66 -3.87
CA THR A 134 5.68 35.69 -2.86
C THR A 134 4.71 35.62 -1.68
N ARG A 135 3.64 34.83 -1.79
CA ARG A 135 2.58 34.74 -0.78
C ARG A 135 2.98 33.87 0.42
N LEU A 136 3.73 32.80 0.18
CA LEU A 136 4.25 31.89 1.21
C LEU A 136 5.76 32.04 1.33
N LYS A 137 6.22 33.18 1.85
CA LYS A 137 7.64 33.54 1.92
C LYS A 137 8.51 32.48 2.62
N GLU A 138 7.93 31.76 3.58
CA GLU A 138 8.58 30.65 4.29
C GLU A 138 8.93 29.46 3.38
N LEU A 139 8.30 29.35 2.21
CA LEU A 139 8.54 28.28 1.24
C LEU A 139 9.39 28.72 0.05
N THR A 140 9.71 30.01 -0.10
CA THR A 140 10.49 30.52 -1.25
C THR A 140 11.82 29.79 -1.37
N GLY A 141 12.07 29.10 -2.48
CA GLY A 141 13.26 28.28 -2.75
C GLY A 141 13.19 26.84 -2.23
N ALA A 142 12.06 26.40 -1.68
CA ALA A 142 11.83 24.99 -1.35
C ALA A 142 11.22 24.26 -2.54
N TYR A 143 11.68 23.05 -2.82
CA TYR A 143 11.01 22.14 -3.74
C TYR A 143 9.81 21.50 -3.05
N ILE A 144 8.61 21.76 -3.56
CA ILE A 144 7.34 21.26 -3.03
C ILE A 144 6.85 20.13 -3.92
N TYR A 145 6.48 19.01 -3.33
CA TYR A 145 6.04 17.81 -4.02
C TYR A 145 4.98 17.06 -3.20
N GLY A 146 4.33 16.07 -3.81
CA GLY A 146 3.26 15.33 -3.17
C GLY A 146 3.22 13.85 -3.55
N ASP A 147 2.35 13.13 -2.86
CA ASP A 147 2.06 11.72 -3.04
C ASP A 147 0.63 11.53 -3.53
N TYR A 148 0.44 10.74 -4.58
CA TYR A 148 -0.89 10.41 -5.07
C TYR A 148 -1.69 9.58 -4.05
N ASP A 149 -1.02 8.67 -3.34
CA ASP A 149 -1.71 7.63 -2.57
C ASP A 149 -2.12 8.06 -1.16
N SER A 150 -1.22 8.74 -0.45
CA SER A 150 -1.44 9.28 0.89
C SER A 150 -1.99 10.70 0.88
N GLY A 151 -1.85 11.44 -0.22
CA GLY A 151 -2.23 12.86 -0.30
C GLY A 151 -1.32 13.80 0.48
N ARG A 152 -0.20 13.29 1.00
CA ARG A 152 0.77 14.09 1.75
C ARG A 152 1.55 15.02 0.82
N ILE A 153 1.79 16.23 1.30
CA ILE A 153 2.57 17.26 0.62
C ILE A 153 3.81 17.53 1.46
N TRP A 154 4.96 17.49 0.81
CA TRP A 154 6.27 17.65 1.43
C TRP A 154 7.05 18.78 0.78
N SER A 155 8.07 19.24 1.50
CA SER A 155 9.03 20.17 0.96
C SER A 155 10.44 19.85 1.40
N PHE A 156 11.42 20.14 0.55
CA PHE A 156 12.81 20.18 0.94
C PHE A 156 13.53 21.40 0.35
N ARG A 157 14.65 21.78 0.97
CA ARG A 157 15.59 22.77 0.43
C ARG A 157 16.91 22.12 0.15
N TYR A 158 17.51 22.50 -0.98
CA TYR A 158 18.78 21.97 -1.43
C TYR A 158 19.75 23.12 -1.66
N ALA A 159 20.92 23.04 -1.03
CA ALA A 159 21.99 24.02 -1.16
C ALA A 159 23.34 23.31 -0.99
N ASP A 160 24.36 23.76 -1.73
CA ASP A 160 25.73 23.24 -1.65
C ASP A 160 25.83 21.71 -1.76
N GLY A 161 25.00 21.10 -2.62
CA GLY A 161 25.03 19.67 -2.87
C GLY A 161 24.33 18.80 -1.81
N LYS A 162 23.57 19.40 -0.87
CA LYS A 162 22.91 18.68 0.22
C LYS A 162 21.50 19.22 0.52
N VAL A 163 20.67 18.35 1.09
CA VAL A 163 19.38 18.73 1.67
C VAL A 163 19.64 19.43 3.01
N ILE A 164 19.14 20.66 3.16
CA ILE A 164 19.31 21.47 4.38
C ILE A 164 18.02 21.62 5.19
N GLU A 165 16.88 21.32 4.59
CA GLU A 165 15.56 21.29 5.23
C GLU A 165 14.74 20.22 4.52
N HIS A 166 14.00 19.41 5.28
CA HIS A 166 13.04 18.44 4.75
C HIS A 166 11.90 18.29 5.76
N ARG A 167 10.67 18.53 5.32
CA ARG A 167 9.49 18.44 6.20
C ARG A 167 8.21 18.16 5.43
N GLU A 168 7.28 17.52 6.11
CA GLU A 168 5.88 17.46 5.69
C GLU A 168 5.26 18.85 5.86
N LEU A 169 4.51 19.30 4.85
CA LEU A 169 3.76 20.55 4.88
C LEU A 169 2.29 20.32 5.23
N PHE A 170 1.70 19.24 4.73
CA PHE A 170 0.27 18.99 4.86
C PHE A 170 -0.07 17.50 4.64
N ASP A 171 -0.96 16.97 5.47
CA ASP A 171 -1.55 15.62 5.36
C ASP A 171 -3.00 15.78 4.88
N SER A 172 -3.23 15.56 3.59
CA SER A 172 -4.51 15.80 2.93
C SER A 172 -5.17 14.49 2.47
N THR A 173 -6.41 14.58 2.02
CA THR A 173 -7.10 13.48 1.34
C THR A 173 -7.05 13.59 -0.20
N LEU A 174 -6.31 14.56 -0.72
CA LEU A 174 -6.24 14.82 -2.17
C LEU A 174 -5.47 13.70 -2.87
N ARG A 175 -5.90 13.34 -4.09
CA ARG A 175 -5.15 12.44 -4.96
C ARG A 175 -4.34 13.28 -5.94
N ILE A 176 -3.15 13.68 -5.50
CA ILE A 176 -2.33 14.67 -6.18
C ILE A 176 -1.71 14.05 -7.44
N VAL A 177 -2.21 14.41 -8.62
CA VAL A 177 -1.68 13.88 -9.90
C VAL A 177 -0.74 14.84 -10.61
N ALA A 178 -0.78 16.13 -10.27
CA ALA A 178 0.16 17.10 -10.80
C ALA A 178 0.28 18.34 -9.90
N PHE A 179 1.38 19.05 -10.11
CA PHE A 179 1.55 20.45 -9.72
C PHE A 179 1.59 21.33 -10.98
N GLY A 180 1.26 22.59 -10.86
CA GLY A 180 1.46 23.62 -11.88
C GLY A 180 2.04 24.88 -11.26
N GLU A 181 2.98 25.51 -11.96
CA GLU A 181 3.51 26.83 -11.61
C GLU A 181 2.81 27.88 -12.48
N ALA A 182 2.27 28.92 -11.84
CA ALA A 182 1.75 30.09 -12.54
C ALA A 182 2.87 31.11 -12.82
N ALA A 183 2.60 32.07 -13.71
CA ALA A 183 3.58 33.07 -14.13
C ALA A 183 4.11 33.96 -12.98
N ASP A 184 3.41 34.02 -11.85
CA ASP A 184 3.82 34.73 -10.63
C ASP A 184 4.64 33.86 -9.65
N GLY A 185 4.97 32.62 -10.04
CA GLY A 185 5.69 31.64 -9.22
C GLY A 185 4.83 30.95 -8.16
N GLU A 186 3.52 31.22 -8.11
CA GLU A 186 2.61 30.51 -7.22
C GLU A 186 2.33 29.10 -7.75
N LEU A 187 2.20 28.15 -6.82
CA LEU A 187 1.96 26.75 -7.15
C LEU A 187 0.51 26.34 -6.92
N TYR A 188 0.02 25.53 -7.84
CA TYR A 188 -1.30 24.90 -7.82
C TYR A 188 -1.14 23.38 -7.85
N LEU A 189 -2.03 22.67 -7.16
CA LEU A 189 -2.10 21.21 -7.12
C LEU A 189 -3.35 20.76 -7.87
N VAL A 190 -3.23 19.65 -8.59
CA VAL A 190 -4.34 19.03 -9.32
C VAL A 190 -4.81 17.80 -8.55
N ASP A 191 -6.05 17.84 -8.05
CA ASP A 191 -6.70 16.71 -7.41
C ASP A 191 -7.49 15.90 -8.44
N TRP A 192 -7.14 14.62 -8.57
CA TRP A 192 -7.78 13.70 -9.51
C TRP A 192 -9.22 13.35 -9.13
N ILE A 193 -9.51 13.18 -7.83
CA ILE A 193 -10.83 12.71 -7.39
C ILE A 193 -11.85 13.83 -7.45
N GLY A 194 -11.50 14.99 -6.87
CA GLY A 194 -12.34 16.18 -6.89
C GLY A 194 -12.41 16.87 -8.24
N GLY A 195 -11.47 16.60 -9.15
CA GLY A 195 -11.34 17.34 -10.42
C GLY A 195 -11.04 18.82 -10.19
N GLN A 196 -10.37 19.16 -9.09
CA GLN A 196 -10.17 20.52 -8.60
C GLN A 196 -8.70 20.97 -8.70
N LEU A 197 -8.52 22.29 -8.82
CA LEU A 197 -7.25 22.94 -8.61
C LEU A 197 -7.20 23.53 -7.20
N HIS A 198 -6.20 23.12 -6.44
CA HIS A 198 -5.94 23.61 -5.10
C HIS A 198 -4.72 24.53 -5.09
N ARG A 199 -4.62 25.39 -4.10
CA ARG A 199 -3.41 26.16 -3.81
C ARG A 199 -3.07 26.01 -2.34
N LEU A 200 -1.77 25.99 -2.02
CA LEU A 200 -1.35 26.05 -0.62
C LEU A 200 -1.72 27.41 -0.04
N VAL A 201 -2.32 27.45 1.14
CA VAL A 201 -2.56 28.69 1.90
C VAL A 201 -1.98 28.51 3.29
N LYS A 202 -1.49 29.60 3.88
CA LYS A 202 -1.02 29.56 5.27
C LYS A 202 -2.20 29.22 6.15
N ALA A 203 -2.11 28.10 6.86
CA ALA A 203 -3.13 27.71 7.82
C ALA A 203 -3.26 28.82 8.87
N PRO A 204 -4.49 29.20 9.27
CA PRO A 204 -4.65 30.01 10.48
C PRO A 204 -4.02 29.27 11.66
N PRO A 205 -3.57 29.97 12.72
CA PRO A 205 -3.14 29.30 13.94
C PRO A 205 -4.20 28.30 14.36
N VAL A 206 -3.80 27.07 14.66
CA VAL A 206 -4.72 25.99 15.05
C VAL A 206 -5.53 26.46 16.24
N LYS A 207 -6.76 26.93 16.01
CA LYS A 207 -7.82 26.85 17.02
C LYS A 207 -8.15 25.37 17.08
N GLU A 208 -8.09 24.77 18.25
CA GLU A 208 -8.56 23.39 18.44
C GLU A 208 -9.92 23.24 17.75
N THR A 209 -9.92 22.57 16.60
CA THR A 209 -11.11 21.94 16.07
C THR A 209 -11.57 20.92 17.10
N ALA A 210 -12.88 20.64 17.13
CA ALA A 210 -13.49 19.69 18.06
C ALA A 210 -12.54 18.54 18.43
N PRO A 211 -12.32 18.26 19.73
CA PRO A 211 -11.27 17.36 20.18
C PRO A 211 -11.45 15.99 19.53
N PHE A 212 -10.46 15.56 18.74
CA PHE A 212 -10.43 14.21 18.19
C PHE A 212 -10.26 13.22 19.36
N PRO A 213 -11.05 12.13 19.44
CA PRO A 213 -10.95 11.15 20.52
C PRO A 213 -9.50 10.63 20.67
N ARG A 214 -8.87 10.89 21.82
CA ARG A 214 -7.54 10.37 22.15
C ARG A 214 -7.63 9.10 22.98
N LYS A 215 -8.79 8.81 23.57
CA LYS A 215 -9.10 7.54 24.23
C LYS A 215 -10.20 6.79 23.49
N LEU A 216 -10.19 5.46 23.60
CA LEU A 216 -11.22 4.63 22.99
C LEU A 216 -12.60 4.91 23.62
N SER A 217 -12.64 5.19 24.91
CA SER A 217 -13.87 5.59 25.62
C SER A 217 -14.51 6.89 25.09
N GLU A 218 -13.72 7.77 24.46
CA GLU A 218 -14.20 9.03 23.88
C GLU A 218 -14.83 8.84 22.48
N THR A 219 -14.66 7.67 21.87
CA THR A 219 -15.16 7.38 20.50
C THR A 219 -16.66 7.11 20.45
N GLY A 220 -17.28 6.75 21.58
CA GLY A 220 -18.68 6.29 21.63
C GLY A 220 -18.91 4.87 21.09
N LEU A 221 -17.87 4.16 20.63
CA LEU A 221 -18.02 2.80 20.08
C LEU A 221 -18.36 1.76 21.15
N PHE A 222 -17.96 1.99 22.41
CA PHE A 222 -18.19 1.07 23.52
C PHE A 222 -18.98 1.76 24.62
N ALA A 223 -20.05 1.11 25.09
CA ALA A 223 -20.79 1.55 26.29
C ALA A 223 -19.93 1.38 27.56
N SER A 224 -19.05 0.38 27.58
CA SER A 224 -17.99 0.24 28.58
C SER A 224 -16.74 -0.31 27.89
N THR A 225 -15.66 0.47 27.84
CA THR A 225 -14.36 -0.02 27.35
C THR A 225 -13.77 -1.07 28.28
N LYS A 226 -13.82 -0.83 29.59
CA LYS A 226 -13.27 -1.74 30.61
C LYS A 226 -13.85 -3.15 30.49
N ASP A 227 -15.17 -3.23 30.37
CA ASP A 227 -15.89 -4.50 30.27
C ASP A 227 -16.05 -4.96 28.81
N HIS A 228 -15.53 -4.15 27.87
CA HIS A 228 -15.58 -4.38 26.42
C HIS A 228 -17.01 -4.61 25.90
N VAL A 229 -17.95 -3.85 26.44
CA VAL A 229 -19.36 -3.87 26.05
C VAL A 229 -19.56 -2.91 24.89
N PRO A 230 -19.92 -3.40 23.68
CA PRO A 230 -20.22 -2.56 22.52
C PRO A 230 -21.34 -1.56 22.82
N ALA A 231 -21.26 -0.36 22.27
CA ALA A 231 -22.39 0.57 22.30
C ALA A 231 -23.58 0.02 21.48
N PRO A 232 -24.83 0.40 21.80
CA PRO A 232 -25.97 0.08 20.95
C PRO A 232 -25.72 0.53 19.51
N GLY A 233 -25.96 -0.36 18.55
CA GLY A 233 -25.70 -0.12 17.12
C GLY A 233 -24.33 -0.57 16.62
N LEU A 234 -23.41 -0.98 17.51
CA LEU A 234 -22.16 -1.61 17.10
C LEU A 234 -22.41 -3.11 16.83
N ILE A 235 -22.45 -3.49 15.54
CA ILE A 235 -22.88 -4.80 15.08
C ILE A 235 -21.69 -5.78 15.10
N PRO A 236 -21.70 -6.86 15.90
CA PRO A 236 -20.64 -7.86 15.88
C PRO A 236 -20.69 -8.67 14.58
N TYR A 237 -19.52 -9.09 14.09
CA TYR A 237 -19.45 -10.01 12.97
C TYR A 237 -18.30 -11.01 13.03
N PHE A 238 -18.50 -12.13 12.33
CA PHE A 238 -17.55 -13.22 12.20
C PHE A 238 -17.17 -13.44 10.75
N VAL A 239 -15.96 -13.96 10.55
CA VAL A 239 -15.38 -14.27 9.23
C VAL A 239 -15.05 -15.76 9.13
N ASN A 240 -15.17 -16.33 7.93
CA ASN A 240 -14.85 -17.74 7.67
C ASN A 240 -13.36 -18.07 7.81
N SER A 241 -12.48 -17.21 7.29
CA SER A 241 -11.01 -17.37 7.35
C SER A 241 -10.37 -16.14 7.97
N GLN A 242 -9.63 -16.34 9.07
CA GLN A 242 -9.01 -15.24 9.80
C GLN A 242 -7.60 -14.93 9.26
N LEU A 243 -7.30 -13.64 9.11
CA LEU A 243 -5.93 -13.16 8.95
C LEU A 243 -5.10 -13.55 10.18
N TRP A 244 -3.94 -14.16 9.96
CA TRP A 244 -2.94 -14.45 10.97
C TRP A 244 -2.37 -13.16 11.55
N SER A 245 -2.24 -13.10 12.87
CA SER A 245 -1.66 -11.94 13.57
C SER A 245 -0.97 -12.43 14.84
N ASP A 246 0.06 -13.24 14.66
CA ASP A 246 0.95 -13.74 15.74
C ASP A 246 0.21 -14.39 16.92
N GLY A 247 -0.82 -15.19 16.61
CA GLY A 247 -1.63 -15.89 17.61
C GLY A 247 -2.76 -15.07 18.23
N ALA A 248 -2.94 -13.80 17.83
CA ALA A 248 -4.00 -12.98 18.40
C ALA A 248 -5.41 -13.35 17.90
N ALA A 249 -6.31 -13.56 18.85
CA ALA A 249 -7.76 -13.61 18.63
C ALA A 249 -8.31 -12.21 18.35
N LYS A 250 -9.47 -12.12 17.69
CA LYS A 250 -10.00 -10.85 17.16
C LYS A 250 -11.51 -10.76 17.34
N ASP A 251 -11.94 -9.74 18.06
CA ASP A 251 -13.34 -9.32 18.09
C ASP A 251 -13.53 -8.25 17.01
N ARG A 252 -14.63 -8.33 16.27
CA ARG A 252 -14.90 -7.44 15.13
C ARG A 252 -16.30 -6.88 15.18
N PHE A 253 -16.40 -5.61 14.84
CA PHE A 253 -17.66 -4.92 14.81
C PHE A 253 -17.77 -3.93 13.65
N LEU A 254 -18.99 -3.57 13.30
CA LEU A 254 -19.33 -2.59 12.29
C LEU A 254 -20.33 -1.58 12.89
N ALA A 255 -20.07 -0.29 12.75
CA ALA A 255 -21.05 0.76 12.99
C ALA A 255 -21.43 1.40 11.65
N ILE A 256 -22.73 1.50 11.40
CA ILE A 256 -23.29 2.19 10.24
C ILE A 256 -23.99 3.46 10.75
N PRO A 257 -23.69 4.64 10.19
CA PRO A 257 -24.24 5.90 10.70
C PRO A 257 -25.72 6.05 10.34
N GLY A 258 -26.51 6.45 11.34
CA GLY A 258 -27.94 6.72 11.18
C GLY A 258 -28.71 5.51 10.66
N ASP A 259 -29.48 5.72 9.59
CA ASP A 259 -30.24 4.72 8.85
C ASP A 259 -29.57 4.32 7.52
N GLY A 260 -28.26 4.61 7.40
CA GLY A 260 -27.46 4.27 6.22
C GLY A 260 -27.54 2.79 5.87
N LYS A 261 -27.42 2.48 4.58
CA LYS A 261 -27.53 1.11 4.04
C LYS A 261 -26.33 0.74 3.20
N ILE A 262 -25.91 -0.51 3.30
CA ILE A 262 -24.83 -1.09 2.50
C ILE A 262 -25.35 -1.40 1.10
N ALA A 263 -24.66 -0.92 0.08
CA ALA A 263 -24.87 -1.40 -1.28
C ALA A 263 -24.07 -2.70 -1.46
N PHE A 264 -24.79 -3.82 -1.47
CA PHE A 264 -24.23 -5.16 -1.50
C PHE A 264 -23.51 -5.44 -2.84
N ASP A 265 -22.26 -5.90 -2.75
CA ASP A 265 -21.40 -6.24 -3.89
C ASP A 265 -21.42 -5.19 -5.02
N ALA A 266 -21.50 -3.90 -4.66
CA ALA A 266 -21.66 -2.80 -5.59
C ALA A 266 -20.33 -2.18 -6.05
N VAL A 267 -19.21 -2.50 -5.39
CA VAL A 267 -17.89 -1.92 -5.70
C VAL A 267 -17.15 -2.82 -6.68
N GLU A 268 -16.97 -2.31 -7.89
CA GLU A 268 -16.24 -2.95 -8.97
C GLU A 268 -14.86 -2.31 -9.18
N TYR A 269 -14.67 -1.02 -8.88
CA TYR A 269 -13.43 -0.27 -9.13
C TYR A 269 -12.23 -0.63 -8.21
N PRO A 270 -10.97 -0.59 -8.69
CA PRO A 270 -10.58 -0.45 -10.10
C PRO A 270 -11.06 -1.69 -10.86
N GLN A 271 -11.28 -1.55 -12.19
CA GLN A 271 -11.65 -2.64 -13.12
C GLN A 271 -11.24 -4.00 -12.54
N PRO A 272 -12.17 -4.84 -12.06
CA PRO A 272 -11.80 -5.91 -11.15
C PRO A 272 -10.83 -6.84 -11.86
N SER A 273 -9.74 -7.18 -11.18
CA SER A 273 -8.82 -8.16 -11.73
C SER A 273 -9.59 -9.43 -12.11
N PRO A 274 -9.26 -10.14 -13.20
CA PRO A 274 -9.96 -11.37 -13.56
C PRO A 274 -10.12 -12.30 -12.35
N GLY A 275 -11.38 -12.62 -12.02
CA GLY A 275 -11.77 -13.43 -10.87
C GLY A 275 -12.00 -12.67 -9.56
N ALA A 276 -11.59 -11.41 -9.42
CA ALA A 276 -11.74 -10.68 -8.17
C ALA A 276 -13.22 -10.51 -7.77
N PRO A 277 -13.61 -10.86 -6.53
CA PRO A 277 -14.96 -10.63 -6.06
C PRO A 277 -15.25 -9.13 -5.94
N ARG A 278 -16.52 -8.76 -6.09
CA ARG A 278 -16.98 -7.38 -5.84
C ARG A 278 -16.87 -7.04 -4.35
N GLY A 279 -16.69 -5.76 -4.05
CA GLY A 279 -16.70 -5.22 -2.68
C GLY A 279 -18.06 -4.62 -2.32
N TRP A 280 -18.30 -4.39 -1.03
CA TRP A 280 -19.48 -3.67 -0.57
C TRP A 280 -19.21 -2.16 -0.58
N ARG A 281 -20.25 -1.36 -0.86
CA ARG A 281 -20.21 0.10 -0.66
C ARG A 281 -20.89 0.43 0.66
N PHE A 282 -20.24 1.24 1.46
CA PHE A 282 -20.72 1.62 2.79
C PHE A 282 -21.22 3.07 2.79
N PRO A 283 -22.18 3.43 3.65
CA PRO A 283 -22.56 4.83 3.88
C PRO A 283 -21.41 5.64 4.47
N ASP A 284 -21.25 6.90 4.05
CA ASP A 284 -20.26 7.84 4.58
C ASP A 284 -20.30 7.89 6.12
N GLY A 285 -19.12 7.83 6.77
CA GLY A 285 -18.99 7.75 8.23
C GLY A 285 -19.07 6.34 8.82
N THR A 286 -19.14 5.29 8.00
CA THR A 286 -19.10 3.89 8.47
C THR A 286 -17.79 3.59 9.22
N VAL A 287 -17.87 2.83 10.31
CA VAL A 287 -16.71 2.44 11.12
C VAL A 287 -16.58 0.92 11.24
N ALA A 288 -15.47 0.37 10.78
CA ALA A 288 -15.09 -1.02 11.05
C ALA A 288 -14.11 -1.07 12.24
N VAL A 289 -14.43 -1.89 13.24
CA VAL A 289 -13.68 -1.99 14.50
C VAL A 289 -13.13 -3.40 14.66
N LYS A 290 -11.87 -3.52 15.09
CA LYS A 290 -11.23 -4.80 15.38
C LYS A 290 -10.39 -4.71 16.64
N THR A 291 -10.73 -5.47 17.69
CA THR A 291 -9.92 -5.57 18.91
C THR A 291 -9.11 -6.86 18.89
N PHE A 292 -7.80 -6.76 19.15
CA PHE A 292 -6.87 -7.88 19.16
C PHE A 292 -6.60 -8.33 20.60
N HIS A 293 -6.66 -9.64 20.83
CA HIS A 293 -6.47 -10.25 22.13
C HIS A 293 -5.38 -11.31 22.05
N LEU A 294 -4.53 -11.39 23.06
CA LEU A 294 -3.50 -12.40 23.20
C LEU A 294 -3.59 -13.04 24.58
N ASP A 295 -3.40 -14.36 24.63
CA ASP A 295 -3.23 -15.07 25.90
C ASP A 295 -1.78 -14.90 26.37
N THR A 296 -1.61 -14.13 27.45
CA THR A 296 -0.33 -13.74 28.04
C THR A 296 -0.08 -14.46 29.36
N ASP A 297 1.13 -14.31 29.90
CA ASP A 297 1.47 -14.70 31.28
C ASP A 297 0.57 -14.03 32.34
N LYS A 298 -0.07 -12.92 31.99
CA LYS A 298 -1.03 -12.18 32.82
C LYS A 298 -2.50 -12.47 32.46
N GLY A 299 -2.76 -13.60 31.81
CA GLY A 299 -4.09 -13.98 31.31
C GLY A 299 -4.39 -13.39 29.93
N ARG A 300 -5.66 -13.43 29.51
CA ARG A 300 -6.07 -12.88 28.20
C ARG A 300 -6.08 -11.36 28.23
N ARG A 301 -5.33 -10.73 27.32
CA ARG A 301 -5.12 -9.28 27.27
C ARG A 301 -5.56 -8.72 25.93
N ARG A 302 -6.28 -7.61 25.95
CA ARG A 302 -6.48 -6.72 24.81
C ARG A 302 -5.17 -5.97 24.56
N LEU A 303 -4.68 -6.03 23.33
CA LEU A 303 -3.45 -5.37 22.91
C LEU A 303 -3.75 -4.02 22.27
N GLU A 304 -4.63 -4.04 21.26
CA GLU A 304 -5.03 -2.88 20.49
C GLU A 304 -6.46 -3.00 19.98
N THR A 305 -7.10 -1.85 19.74
CA THR A 305 -8.31 -1.72 18.93
C THR A 305 -7.99 -0.90 17.71
N ARG A 306 -8.11 -1.51 16.52
CA ARG A 306 -7.96 -0.83 15.23
C ARG A 306 -9.33 -0.42 14.70
N ILE A 307 -9.40 0.80 14.22
CA ILE A 307 -10.59 1.46 13.68
C ILE A 307 -10.28 1.85 12.24
N MET A 308 -11.15 1.46 11.31
CA MET A 308 -11.17 2.00 9.96
C MET A 308 -12.42 2.87 9.83
N HIS A 309 -12.23 4.18 9.66
CA HIS A 309 -13.32 5.15 9.45
C HIS A 309 -13.42 5.48 7.97
N TYR A 310 -14.61 5.30 7.40
CA TYR A 310 -14.91 5.63 6.03
C TYR A 310 -15.27 7.10 5.86
N GLU A 311 -14.67 7.73 4.88
CA GLU A 311 -14.96 9.08 4.41
C GLU A 311 -15.18 9.03 2.90
N GLN A 312 -16.34 9.51 2.46
CA GLN A 312 -16.63 9.69 1.05
C GLN A 312 -15.95 10.98 0.55
N LEU A 313 -15.10 10.85 -0.46
CA LEU A 313 -14.46 11.99 -1.11
C LEU A 313 -15.40 12.59 -2.18
N GLY A 314 -15.19 13.87 -2.50
CA GLY A 314 -15.89 14.50 -3.62
C GLY A 314 -15.43 13.88 -4.94
N GLY A 315 -16.19 12.95 -5.50
CA GLY A 315 -15.84 12.18 -6.69
C GLY A 315 -16.89 11.10 -6.98
N ASN A 316 -16.52 10.08 -7.74
CA ASN A 316 -17.36 8.89 -7.94
C ASN A 316 -16.52 7.60 -7.90
N GLU A 317 -17.19 6.45 -7.98
CA GLU A 317 -16.50 5.16 -7.91
C GLU A 317 -15.49 4.94 -9.04
N GLU A 318 -15.71 5.47 -10.24
CA GLU A 318 -14.81 5.29 -11.40
C GLU A 318 -13.43 5.93 -11.17
N VAL A 319 -13.34 6.88 -10.24
CA VAL A 319 -12.08 7.52 -9.85
C VAL A 319 -11.62 7.09 -8.46
N GLY A 320 -12.47 6.45 -7.66
CA GLY A 320 -12.16 5.96 -6.31
C GLY A 320 -12.53 6.95 -5.21
N ASP A 321 -13.82 7.23 -5.06
CA ASP A 321 -14.40 8.12 -4.04
C ASP A 321 -14.37 7.59 -2.60
N GLN A 322 -13.83 6.40 -2.37
CA GLN A 322 -13.76 5.81 -1.05
C GLN A 322 -12.41 6.01 -0.37
N TYR A 323 -12.42 6.67 0.79
CA TYR A 323 -11.24 6.84 1.63
C TYR A 323 -11.46 6.20 3.01
N TRP A 324 -10.53 5.36 3.43
CA TRP A 324 -10.61 4.65 4.72
C TRP A 324 -9.41 5.01 5.58
N ARG A 325 -9.66 5.72 6.69
CA ARG A 325 -8.63 6.14 7.64
C ARG A 325 -8.45 5.12 8.74
N GLY A 326 -7.22 4.64 8.91
CA GLY A 326 -6.83 3.74 9.98
C GLY A 326 -6.41 4.46 11.25
N TYR A 327 -6.95 4.04 12.39
CA TYR A 327 -6.56 4.49 13.72
C TYR A 327 -6.30 3.29 14.63
N THR A 328 -5.20 3.31 15.36
CA THR A 328 -4.83 2.27 16.32
C THR A 328 -4.92 2.84 17.72
N TYR A 329 -5.70 2.21 18.61
CA TYR A 329 -5.74 2.54 20.04
C TYR A 329 -5.05 1.41 20.81
N VAL A 330 -4.04 1.75 21.61
CA VAL A 330 -3.24 0.79 22.39
C VAL A 330 -3.81 0.69 23.79
N TRP A 331 -4.14 -0.53 24.23
CA TRP A 331 -4.74 -0.77 25.55
C TRP A 331 -3.73 -0.56 26.67
N ASN A 332 -4.21 0.04 27.76
CA ASN A 332 -3.42 0.19 28.98
C ASN A 332 -3.24 -1.14 29.73
N ASP A 333 -2.30 -1.12 30.68
CA ASP A 333 -1.93 -2.33 31.41
C ASP A 333 -3.02 -2.76 32.42
N GLU A 334 -3.90 -1.84 32.80
CA GLU A 334 -5.06 -2.06 33.67
C GLU A 334 -6.27 -2.62 32.91
N GLN A 335 -6.21 -2.68 31.57
CA GLN A 335 -7.29 -3.15 30.69
C GLN A 335 -8.60 -2.36 30.83
N THR A 336 -8.50 -1.08 31.19
CA THR A 336 -9.66 -0.20 31.41
C THR A 336 -10.00 0.67 30.21
N ASP A 337 -9.00 1.03 29.40
CA ASP A 337 -9.17 1.87 28.22
C ASP A 337 -7.98 1.68 27.25
N ALA A 338 -8.05 2.34 26.10
CA ALA A 338 -6.98 2.37 25.11
C ALA A 338 -6.72 3.81 24.63
N VAL A 339 -5.46 4.14 24.35
CA VAL A 339 -5.03 5.48 23.93
C VAL A 339 -4.63 5.47 22.46
N LEU A 340 -5.03 6.50 21.72
CA LEU A 340 -4.70 6.67 20.32
C LEU A 340 -3.17 6.69 20.13
N LEU A 341 -2.70 5.78 19.28
CA LEU A 341 -1.31 5.66 18.90
C LEU A 341 -0.88 6.86 18.06
N ASP A 342 0.38 7.27 18.25
CA ASP A 342 0.99 8.32 17.45
C ASP A 342 1.30 7.86 16.03
N ALA A 343 1.53 8.82 15.14
CA ALA A 343 1.52 8.60 13.69
C ALA A 343 2.56 7.58 13.20
N ALA A 344 3.69 7.40 13.90
CA ALA A 344 4.80 6.52 13.52
C ALA A 344 4.59 5.01 13.83
N GLY A 345 3.51 4.68 14.53
CA GLY A 345 3.33 3.33 15.08
C GLY A 345 4.20 3.09 16.33
N ALA A 346 4.15 1.87 16.88
CA ALA A 346 4.98 1.50 18.02
C ALA A 346 5.23 -0.01 18.08
N ASP A 347 6.22 -0.39 18.89
CA ASP A 347 6.56 -1.78 19.18
C ASP A 347 6.48 -2.03 20.68
N ARG A 348 5.92 -3.18 21.07
CA ARG A 348 5.88 -3.62 22.48
C ARG A 348 6.06 -5.12 22.56
N GLU A 349 6.95 -5.55 23.44
CA GLU A 349 7.13 -6.96 23.75
C GLU A 349 6.05 -7.43 24.73
N PHE A 350 5.47 -8.60 24.45
CA PHE A 350 4.56 -9.31 25.34
C PHE A 350 5.09 -10.72 25.60
N THR A 351 4.85 -11.22 26.81
CA THR A 351 5.10 -12.62 27.16
C THR A 351 3.80 -13.41 27.04
N ARG A 352 3.81 -14.47 26.22
CA ARG A 352 2.68 -15.37 26.02
C ARG A 352 2.48 -16.29 27.23
N ALA A 353 1.31 -16.90 27.32
CA ALA A 353 0.99 -17.84 28.40
C ALA A 353 1.95 -19.06 28.46
N ASP A 354 2.60 -19.42 27.36
CA ASP A 354 3.61 -20.48 27.27
C ASP A 354 5.05 -20.00 27.63
N GLY A 355 5.21 -18.75 28.05
CA GLY A 355 6.49 -18.12 28.39
C GLY A 355 7.28 -17.59 27.18
N SER A 356 6.83 -17.86 25.95
CA SER A 356 7.49 -17.32 24.74
C SER A 356 7.23 -15.81 24.61
N LYS A 357 8.19 -15.09 24.02
CA LYS A 357 8.10 -13.64 23.81
C LYS A 357 7.61 -13.35 22.40
N VAL A 358 6.77 -12.33 22.26
CA VAL A 358 6.34 -11.79 20.97
C VAL A 358 6.52 -10.27 20.96
N ASN A 359 7.27 -9.76 19.99
CA ASN A 359 7.41 -8.33 19.76
C ASN A 359 6.28 -7.84 18.85
N TRP A 360 5.23 -7.27 19.43
CA TRP A 360 4.03 -6.83 18.72
C TRP A 360 4.25 -5.47 18.06
N ARG A 361 3.97 -5.39 16.75
CA ARG A 361 3.97 -4.13 15.99
C ARG A 361 2.55 -3.55 15.98
N PHE A 362 2.39 -2.38 16.58
CA PHE A 362 1.21 -1.54 16.39
C PHE A 362 1.42 -0.69 15.12
N PRO A 363 0.55 -0.84 14.09
CA PRO A 363 0.78 -0.19 12.82
C PRO A 363 0.57 1.31 12.93
N SER A 364 1.45 2.04 12.25
CA SER A 364 1.31 3.45 11.90
C SER A 364 0.02 3.69 11.10
N ARG A 365 -0.37 4.96 10.98
CA ARG A 365 -1.54 5.33 10.15
C ARG A 365 -1.33 4.94 8.69
N THR A 366 -0.12 5.09 8.19
CA THR A 366 0.23 4.79 6.80
C THR A 366 0.44 3.29 6.56
N GLU A 367 0.92 2.53 7.56
CA GLU A 367 1.02 1.06 7.48
C GLU A 367 -0.36 0.40 7.27
N CYS A 368 -1.45 1.01 7.74
CA CYS A 368 -2.80 0.51 7.48
C CYS A 368 -3.12 0.53 5.97
N SER A 369 -2.71 1.58 5.26
CA SER A 369 -2.95 1.74 3.82
C SER A 369 -2.16 0.73 2.96
N LEU A 370 -1.19 0.00 3.52
CA LEU A 370 -0.45 -1.05 2.80
C LEU A 370 -1.36 -2.20 2.38
N CYS A 371 -2.25 -2.64 3.27
CA CYS A 371 -3.19 -3.72 2.99
C CYS A 371 -4.57 -3.22 2.60
N HIS A 372 -4.99 -2.04 3.10
CA HIS A 372 -6.31 -1.47 2.89
C HIS A 372 -6.39 -0.64 1.58
N THR A 373 -6.04 -1.27 0.46
CA THR A 373 -5.93 -0.63 -0.86
C THR A 373 -7.21 -0.76 -1.68
N THR A 374 -7.34 0.05 -2.74
CA THR A 374 -8.48 -0.03 -3.66
C THR A 374 -8.61 -1.41 -4.34
N PRO A 375 -7.55 -2.08 -4.83
CA PRO A 375 -7.65 -3.44 -5.37
C PRO A 375 -8.15 -4.47 -4.34
N ALA A 376 -7.80 -4.30 -3.06
CA ALA A 376 -8.29 -5.14 -1.96
C ALA A 376 -9.70 -4.76 -1.46
N LYS A 377 -10.34 -3.78 -2.10
CA LYS A 377 -11.66 -3.22 -1.73
C LYS A 377 -11.68 -2.61 -0.32
N TYR A 378 -10.55 -2.02 0.08
CA TYR A 378 -10.33 -1.32 1.35
C TYR A 378 -10.52 -2.18 2.61
N VAL A 379 -11.73 -2.57 3.00
CA VAL A 379 -11.97 -3.24 4.31
C VAL A 379 -11.79 -4.75 4.22
N LEU A 380 -10.67 -5.22 4.74
CA LEU A 380 -10.31 -6.63 4.73
C LEU A 380 -11.21 -7.47 5.64
N GLY A 381 -11.82 -8.50 5.06
CA GLY A 381 -12.65 -9.46 5.78
C GLY A 381 -14.11 -9.06 5.95
N LEU A 382 -14.49 -7.81 5.60
CA LEU A 382 -15.89 -7.36 5.59
C LEU A 382 -16.44 -7.42 4.17
N ASN A 383 -16.75 -8.64 3.72
CA ASN A 383 -17.24 -8.92 2.38
C ASN A 383 -18.10 -10.19 2.34
N THR A 384 -18.79 -10.42 1.23
CA THR A 384 -19.74 -11.51 1.05
C THR A 384 -19.19 -12.88 1.41
N HIS A 385 -18.03 -13.28 0.87
CA HIS A 385 -17.51 -14.64 1.04
C HIS A 385 -16.98 -14.92 2.45
N GLN A 386 -16.54 -13.87 3.17
CA GLN A 386 -16.15 -13.99 4.58
C GLN A 386 -17.35 -14.03 5.52
N LEU A 387 -18.37 -13.21 5.26
CA LEU A 387 -19.54 -13.08 6.15
C LEU A 387 -20.65 -14.08 5.86
N ASN A 388 -20.63 -14.79 4.73
CA ASN A 388 -21.56 -15.87 4.42
C ASN A 388 -21.30 -17.09 5.33
N ARG A 389 -21.76 -16.96 6.57
CA ARG A 389 -21.49 -17.84 7.69
C ARG A 389 -22.71 -17.82 8.62
N ASP A 390 -23.16 -19.01 9.02
CA ASP A 390 -24.11 -19.22 10.12
C ASP A 390 -25.36 -18.30 10.11
N GLY A 391 -25.87 -17.95 8.92
CA GLY A 391 -27.07 -17.10 8.78
C GLY A 391 -26.86 -15.60 9.04
N GLN A 392 -25.61 -15.14 9.21
CA GLN A 392 -25.30 -13.77 9.62
C GLN A 392 -25.76 -12.72 8.59
N LEU A 393 -25.60 -12.99 7.29
CA LEU A 393 -26.03 -12.06 6.23
C LEU A 393 -27.55 -11.94 6.17
N GLU A 394 -28.27 -13.04 6.37
CA GLU A 394 -29.72 -13.09 6.45
C GLU A 394 -30.23 -12.32 7.67
N GLN A 395 -29.50 -12.41 8.79
CA GLN A 395 -29.81 -11.61 9.97
C GLN A 395 -29.60 -10.11 9.72
N TRP A 396 -28.53 -9.74 9.01
CA TRP A 396 -28.25 -8.35 8.61
C TRP A 396 -29.29 -7.80 7.63
N GLU A 397 -29.76 -8.63 6.70
CA GLU A 397 -30.88 -8.29 5.81
C GLU A 397 -32.17 -8.04 6.61
N LYS A 398 -32.50 -8.89 7.58
CA LYS A 398 -33.66 -8.70 8.47
C LYS A 398 -33.58 -7.42 9.30
N TRP A 399 -32.37 -7.00 9.68
CA TRP A 399 -32.12 -5.72 10.35
C TRP A 399 -32.21 -4.52 9.40
N GLY A 400 -32.37 -4.74 8.09
CA GLY A 400 -32.53 -3.68 7.11
C GLY A 400 -31.22 -3.00 6.70
N LEU A 401 -30.07 -3.66 6.91
CA LEU A 401 -28.74 -3.06 6.68
C LEU A 401 -28.34 -2.93 5.20
N PHE A 402 -29.10 -3.52 4.27
CA PHE A 402 -28.79 -3.49 2.84
C PHE A 402 -29.81 -2.67 2.05
N GLU A 403 -29.34 -1.99 1.01
CA GLU A 403 -30.20 -1.20 0.11
C GLU A 403 -31.22 -2.06 -0.65
N LYS A 404 -30.82 -3.28 -1.00
CA LYS A 404 -31.59 -4.23 -1.80
C LYS A 404 -31.55 -5.62 -1.14
N PRO A 405 -32.56 -6.47 -1.37
CA PRO A 405 -32.52 -7.86 -0.93
C PRO A 405 -31.28 -8.60 -1.44
N LEU A 406 -30.73 -9.46 -0.61
CA LEU A 406 -29.54 -10.23 -0.90
C LEU A 406 -29.85 -11.37 -1.90
N PRO A 407 -28.94 -11.66 -2.84
CA PRO A 407 -29.13 -12.76 -3.78
C PRO A 407 -29.12 -14.10 -3.05
N ALA A 408 -30.04 -15.02 -3.37
CA ALA A 408 -30.17 -16.31 -2.68
C ALA A 408 -28.89 -17.15 -2.66
N LYS A 409 -28.10 -17.12 -3.75
CA LYS A 409 -26.80 -17.78 -3.84
C LYS A 409 -25.69 -16.76 -3.64
N ARG A 410 -24.83 -17.01 -2.65
CA ARG A 410 -23.69 -16.17 -2.31
C ARG A 410 -22.42 -17.01 -2.24
N MET A 411 -21.29 -16.42 -2.61
CA MET A 411 -19.99 -17.06 -2.42
C MET A 411 -19.72 -17.28 -0.93
N LYS A 412 -18.98 -18.34 -0.60
CA LYS A 412 -18.57 -18.66 0.77
C LYS A 412 -17.13 -19.12 0.75
N LEU A 413 -16.32 -18.56 1.64
CA LEU A 413 -14.96 -19.00 1.87
C LEU A 413 -14.96 -20.19 2.83
N ALA A 414 -14.09 -21.16 2.59
CA ALA A 414 -13.88 -22.27 3.53
C ALA A 414 -13.30 -21.78 4.86
N ASN A 415 -13.47 -22.56 5.92
CA ASN A 415 -12.71 -22.36 7.16
C ASN A 415 -11.40 -23.14 7.05
N PRO A 416 -10.22 -22.49 7.06
CA PRO A 416 -8.94 -23.18 6.89
C PRO A 416 -8.66 -24.24 7.98
N HIS A 417 -9.30 -24.13 9.15
CA HIS A 417 -9.12 -25.04 10.27
C HIS A 417 -10.21 -26.13 10.38
N ASP A 418 -11.22 -26.12 9.52
CA ASP A 418 -12.26 -27.14 9.51
C ASP A 418 -11.87 -28.30 8.59
N GLU A 419 -11.35 -29.39 9.18
CA GLU A 419 -10.84 -30.55 8.44
C GLU A 419 -11.91 -31.34 7.70
N THR A 420 -13.19 -31.09 7.97
CA THR A 420 -14.29 -31.70 7.21
C THR A 420 -14.45 -31.09 5.82
N GLN A 421 -13.85 -29.92 5.57
CA GLN A 421 -13.91 -29.22 4.30
C GLN A 421 -12.74 -29.65 3.38
N PRO A 422 -12.92 -29.61 2.05
CA PRO A 422 -11.88 -30.02 1.10
C PRO A 422 -10.57 -29.25 1.30
N LEU A 423 -9.44 -29.98 1.31
CA LEU A 423 -8.10 -29.43 1.56
C LEU A 423 -7.77 -28.23 0.67
N GLN A 424 -8.06 -28.33 -0.64
CA GLN A 424 -7.80 -27.25 -1.58
C GLN A 424 -8.60 -25.98 -1.25
N GLU A 425 -9.87 -26.10 -0.87
CA GLU A 425 -10.68 -24.93 -0.53
C GLU A 425 -10.22 -24.30 0.79
N ARG A 426 -9.77 -25.10 1.77
CA ARG A 426 -9.12 -24.62 3.00
C ARG A 426 -7.82 -23.86 2.71
N ALA A 427 -6.97 -24.39 1.83
CA ALA A 427 -5.72 -23.74 1.42
C ALA A 427 -5.98 -22.41 0.69
N LYS A 428 -6.93 -22.40 -0.26
CA LYS A 428 -7.38 -21.18 -0.95
C LYS A 428 -7.94 -20.15 0.03
N ALA A 429 -8.73 -20.57 1.00
CA ALA A 429 -9.27 -19.70 2.04
C ALA A 429 -8.18 -19.08 2.93
N TYR A 430 -7.15 -19.85 3.24
CA TYR A 430 -6.00 -19.35 3.99
C TYR A 430 -5.24 -18.29 3.19
N LEU A 431 -4.89 -18.58 1.93
CA LEU A 431 -4.18 -17.64 1.06
C LEU A 431 -5.01 -16.38 0.77
N GLN A 432 -6.33 -16.50 0.60
CA GLN A 432 -7.24 -15.38 0.44
C GLN A 432 -7.17 -14.39 1.62
N ALA A 433 -7.18 -14.90 2.84
CA ALA A 433 -7.17 -14.06 4.04
C ALA A 433 -5.79 -13.46 4.33
N ASN A 434 -4.70 -14.15 3.96
CA ASN A 434 -3.34 -13.81 4.41
C ASN A 434 -2.43 -13.23 3.32
N CYS A 435 -2.70 -13.47 2.04
CA CYS A 435 -1.78 -13.14 0.95
C CYS A 435 -2.44 -12.29 -0.15
N THR A 436 -3.72 -12.52 -0.44
CA THR A 436 -4.35 -12.01 -1.68
C THR A 436 -4.52 -10.50 -1.73
N HIS A 437 -4.63 -9.80 -0.59
CA HIS A 437 -4.71 -8.34 -0.58
C HIS A 437 -3.47 -7.67 -1.22
N CYS A 438 -2.30 -8.30 -1.11
CA CYS A 438 -1.08 -7.89 -1.83
C CYS A 438 -0.90 -8.65 -3.16
N HIS A 439 -1.22 -9.95 -3.16
CA HIS A 439 -1.08 -10.86 -4.31
C HIS A 439 -2.38 -10.99 -5.11
N ILE A 440 -2.88 -9.83 -5.52
CA ILE A 440 -3.91 -9.61 -6.52
C ILE A 440 -3.32 -8.62 -7.53
N LYS A 441 -3.82 -8.64 -8.77
CA LYS A 441 -3.40 -7.64 -9.75
C LYS A 441 -3.56 -6.23 -9.17
N TRP A 442 -2.51 -5.43 -9.29
CA TRP A 442 -2.39 -4.07 -8.72
C TRP A 442 -2.36 -3.97 -7.18
N GLY A 443 -2.37 -5.09 -6.44
CA GLY A 443 -2.35 -5.11 -4.96
C GLY A 443 -1.01 -4.72 -4.31
N GLY A 444 0.04 -4.49 -5.10
CA GLY A 444 1.35 -4.03 -4.61
C GLY A 444 2.32 -5.13 -4.16
N GLY A 445 1.94 -6.42 -4.22
CA GLY A 445 2.81 -7.54 -3.82
C GLY A 445 3.99 -7.88 -4.75
N ASN A 446 4.26 -7.04 -5.76
CA ASN A 446 5.27 -7.19 -6.83
C ASN A 446 5.37 -8.59 -7.47
N ALA A 447 4.28 -9.33 -7.47
CA ALA A 447 4.24 -10.67 -8.04
C ALA A 447 3.23 -10.72 -9.19
N GLU A 448 3.66 -11.23 -10.34
CA GLU A 448 2.86 -11.36 -11.56
C GLU A 448 1.86 -12.55 -11.49
N PHE A 449 1.32 -12.82 -10.30
CA PHE A 449 0.39 -13.91 -10.02
C PHE A 449 -0.75 -13.44 -9.12
N GLN A 450 -1.82 -14.23 -9.03
CA GLN A 450 -2.98 -13.90 -8.19
C GLN A 450 -3.41 -15.08 -7.33
N LEU A 451 -3.66 -14.86 -6.04
CA LEU A 451 -4.08 -15.91 -5.09
C LEU A 451 -5.57 -15.84 -4.76
N LEU A 452 -6.38 -15.42 -5.72
CA LEU A 452 -7.83 -15.28 -5.54
C LEU A 452 -8.51 -16.63 -5.35
N PHE A 453 -9.29 -16.78 -4.27
CA PHE A 453 -10.03 -18.02 -3.99
C PHE A 453 -11.09 -18.39 -5.04
N THR A 454 -11.53 -17.42 -5.83
CA THR A 454 -12.49 -17.58 -6.92
C THR A 454 -11.88 -18.23 -8.16
N LEU A 455 -10.56 -18.13 -8.31
CA LEU A 455 -9.81 -18.77 -9.39
C LEU A 455 -9.40 -20.18 -8.99
N LYS A 456 -9.21 -21.04 -9.97
CA LYS A 456 -8.57 -22.33 -9.77
C LYS A 456 -7.05 -22.13 -9.64
N PRO A 457 -6.33 -23.00 -8.90
CA PRO A 457 -4.87 -22.88 -8.74
C PRO A 457 -4.10 -22.82 -10.07
N GLU A 458 -4.60 -23.44 -11.13
CA GLU A 458 -3.97 -23.42 -12.46
C GLU A 458 -4.04 -22.03 -13.12
N GLU A 459 -5.04 -21.23 -12.75
CA GLU A 459 -5.24 -19.86 -13.26
C GLU A 459 -4.40 -18.82 -12.51
N TRP A 460 -3.80 -19.19 -11.38
CA TRP A 460 -3.03 -18.28 -10.53
C TRP A 460 -1.71 -17.83 -11.15
N LYS A 461 -1.18 -18.53 -12.15
CA LYS A 461 0.17 -18.33 -12.71
C LYS A 461 1.29 -18.55 -11.69
N THR A 462 1.12 -19.55 -10.83
CA THR A 462 2.11 -19.92 -9.81
C THR A 462 2.73 -21.30 -10.02
N ILE A 463 2.04 -22.21 -10.70
CA ILE A 463 2.47 -23.61 -10.87
C ILE A 463 3.66 -23.66 -11.83
N ASP A 464 4.78 -24.22 -11.36
CA ASP A 464 6.04 -24.37 -12.09
C ASP A 464 6.61 -23.08 -12.71
N VAL A 465 6.20 -21.93 -12.17
CA VAL A 465 6.75 -20.62 -12.53
C VAL A 465 8.03 -20.35 -11.75
N PRO A 466 9.17 -20.03 -12.40
CA PRO A 466 10.40 -19.62 -11.72
C PRO A 466 10.18 -18.35 -10.89
N PRO A 467 10.77 -18.23 -9.70
CA PRO A 467 10.62 -17.03 -8.89
C PRO A 467 11.33 -15.85 -9.54
N ALA A 468 10.65 -14.70 -9.54
CA ALA A 468 11.29 -13.46 -9.96
C ALA A 468 12.30 -12.98 -8.91
N HIS A 469 12.03 -13.09 -7.61
CA HIS A 469 12.85 -12.48 -6.53
C HIS A 469 13.59 -13.52 -5.70
N GLY A 470 14.85 -13.80 -6.07
CA GLY A 470 15.71 -14.75 -5.37
C GLY A 470 15.19 -16.19 -5.40
N ASN A 471 16.09 -17.14 -5.19
CA ASN A 471 15.74 -18.56 -5.07
C ASN A 471 15.96 -19.10 -3.65
N PHE A 472 16.51 -18.30 -2.73
CA PHE A 472 16.78 -18.68 -1.34
C PHE A 472 17.59 -20.00 -1.24
N ASP A 473 18.56 -20.17 -2.14
CA ASP A 473 19.42 -21.35 -2.28
C ASP A 473 18.66 -22.65 -2.59
N ILE A 474 17.41 -22.55 -3.05
CA ILE A 474 16.61 -23.69 -3.49
C ILE A 474 16.90 -23.96 -4.96
N ALA A 475 17.58 -25.07 -5.22
CA ALA A 475 17.81 -25.56 -6.58
C ALA A 475 16.48 -25.85 -7.28
N GLY A 476 16.27 -25.25 -8.45
CA GLY A 476 15.05 -25.44 -9.23
C GLY A 476 13.78 -24.87 -8.58
N ALA A 477 13.90 -23.89 -7.68
CA ALA A 477 12.77 -23.23 -7.04
C ALA A 477 11.67 -22.84 -8.03
N ARG A 478 10.41 -23.02 -7.60
CA ARG A 478 9.20 -22.54 -8.29
C ARG A 478 8.34 -21.76 -7.31
N LEU A 479 7.45 -20.90 -7.79
CA LEU A 479 6.48 -20.22 -6.92
C LEU A 479 5.62 -21.25 -6.18
N LEU A 480 5.06 -22.21 -6.92
CA LEU A 480 4.52 -23.48 -6.43
C LEU A 480 5.06 -24.62 -7.30
N LYS A 481 5.59 -25.67 -6.66
CA LYS A 481 5.97 -26.92 -7.32
C LYS A 481 5.06 -28.04 -6.81
N PRO A 482 4.15 -28.60 -7.65
CA PRO A 482 3.30 -29.71 -7.27
C PRO A 482 4.11 -30.86 -6.65
N GLY A 483 3.61 -31.43 -5.55
CA GLY A 483 4.25 -32.52 -4.82
C GLY A 483 5.45 -32.13 -3.95
N SER A 484 5.99 -30.91 -4.05
CA SER A 484 7.26 -30.52 -3.42
C SER A 484 7.18 -29.16 -2.69
N PRO A 485 6.69 -29.14 -1.43
CA PRO A 485 6.64 -27.93 -0.61
C PRO A 485 8.01 -27.30 -0.37
N GLU A 486 9.07 -28.10 -0.30
CA GLU A 486 10.46 -27.67 -0.11
C GLU A 486 11.04 -26.92 -1.32
N GLN A 487 10.50 -27.14 -2.51
CA GLN A 487 10.87 -26.40 -3.72
C GLN A 487 9.88 -25.28 -4.08
N SER A 488 8.84 -25.10 -3.25
CA SER A 488 7.78 -24.12 -3.44
C SER A 488 8.04 -22.85 -2.64
N LEU A 489 8.27 -21.74 -3.35
CA LEU A 489 8.70 -20.50 -2.73
C LEU A 489 7.61 -19.83 -1.91
N ILE A 490 6.34 -19.92 -2.29
CA ILE A 490 5.24 -19.38 -1.48
C ILE A 490 5.26 -19.99 -0.07
N HIS A 491 5.34 -21.32 0.02
CA HIS A 491 5.46 -22.03 1.29
C HIS A 491 6.78 -21.69 2.01
N LYS A 492 7.92 -21.66 1.31
CA LYS A 492 9.20 -21.29 1.93
C LYS A 492 9.12 -19.92 2.60
N ARG A 493 8.59 -18.90 1.92
CA ARG A 493 8.51 -17.52 2.46
C ARG A 493 7.60 -17.40 3.67
N MET A 494 6.58 -18.25 3.81
CA MET A 494 5.72 -18.34 5.00
C MET A 494 6.48 -18.83 6.25
N THR A 495 7.58 -19.56 6.08
CA THR A 495 8.36 -20.17 7.17
C THR A 495 9.63 -19.39 7.53
N LEU A 496 9.92 -18.28 6.83
CA LEU A 496 11.07 -17.42 7.12
C LEU A 496 10.73 -16.38 8.19
N THR A 497 11.73 -15.98 8.98
CA THR A 497 11.61 -14.94 10.02
C THR A 497 12.43 -13.68 9.73
N GLY A 498 13.17 -13.63 8.62
CA GLY A 498 14.02 -12.51 8.21
C GLY A 498 13.81 -12.07 6.76
N LEU A 499 14.89 -11.70 6.06
CA LEU A 499 14.84 -11.23 4.68
C LEU A 499 14.08 -12.23 3.79
N GLY A 500 13.10 -11.70 3.04
CA GLY A 500 12.28 -12.49 2.13
C GLY A 500 11.12 -13.24 2.78
N ARG A 501 10.88 -13.12 4.09
CA ARG A 501 9.63 -13.54 4.74
C ARG A 501 8.40 -12.94 4.07
N MET A 502 7.31 -13.70 4.05
CA MET A 502 5.97 -13.20 3.74
C MET A 502 4.92 -13.74 4.73
N PRO A 503 3.94 -12.91 5.15
CA PRO A 503 3.88 -11.46 4.92
C PRO A 503 4.99 -10.72 5.67
N HIS A 504 5.45 -9.59 5.10
CA HIS A 504 6.52 -8.76 5.67
C HIS A 504 6.00 -7.72 6.68
N ILE A 505 4.69 -7.47 6.69
CA ILE A 505 3.99 -6.61 7.65
C ILE A 505 2.87 -7.37 8.37
N GLY A 506 2.42 -6.84 9.49
CA GLY A 506 1.27 -7.34 10.25
C GLY A 506 1.52 -8.61 11.08
N SER A 507 2.62 -9.33 10.84
CA SER A 507 3.00 -10.52 11.59
C SER A 507 4.52 -10.67 11.67
N ARG A 508 5.02 -11.05 12.85
CA ARG A 508 6.43 -11.37 13.14
C ARG A 508 6.66 -12.80 13.61
N VAL A 509 5.63 -13.63 13.70
CA VAL A 509 5.74 -15.05 14.05
C VAL A 509 5.22 -15.92 12.91
N VAL A 510 5.87 -17.07 12.68
CA VAL A 510 5.42 -18.05 11.69
C VAL A 510 4.05 -18.61 12.10
N ASP A 511 3.12 -18.69 11.15
CA ASP A 511 1.87 -19.43 11.33
C ASP A 511 2.11 -20.90 11.01
N GLU A 512 2.52 -21.68 12.01
CA GLU A 512 2.86 -23.10 11.81
C GLU A 512 1.68 -23.92 11.26
N LYS A 513 0.44 -23.59 11.68
CA LYS A 513 -0.77 -24.29 11.19
C LYS A 513 -1.06 -23.92 9.75
N GLY A 514 -0.95 -22.63 9.41
CA GLY A 514 -1.08 -22.14 8.05
C GLY A 514 -0.02 -22.71 7.10
N ALA A 515 1.24 -22.68 7.50
CA ALA A 515 2.35 -23.27 6.75
C ALA A 515 2.15 -24.78 6.54
N SER A 516 1.74 -25.50 7.57
CA SER A 516 1.46 -26.93 7.48
C SER A 516 0.29 -27.24 6.53
N LEU A 517 -0.79 -26.44 6.58
CA LEU A 517 -1.93 -26.57 5.66
C LEU A 517 -1.49 -26.39 4.19
N ILE A 518 -0.71 -25.35 3.91
CA ILE A 518 -0.21 -25.09 2.56
C ILE A 518 0.79 -26.17 2.11
N ALA A 519 1.66 -26.65 3.00
CA ALA A 519 2.56 -27.76 2.71
C ALA A 519 1.79 -29.04 2.37
N GLN A 520 0.76 -29.38 3.14
CA GLN A 520 -0.07 -30.55 2.87
C GLN A 520 -0.77 -30.42 1.52
N TRP A 521 -1.38 -29.26 1.25
CA TRP A 521 -2.03 -28.99 -0.03
C TRP A 521 -1.07 -29.14 -1.21
N ILE A 522 0.14 -28.58 -1.13
CA ILE A 522 1.15 -28.70 -2.19
C ILE A 522 1.55 -30.17 -2.45
N ARG A 523 1.67 -31.00 -1.41
CA ARG A 523 1.99 -32.44 -1.58
C ARG A 523 0.93 -33.19 -2.35
N GLU A 524 -0.33 -32.78 -2.23
CA GLU A 524 -1.48 -33.42 -2.87
C GLU A 524 -1.81 -32.83 -4.25
N MET A 525 -1.14 -31.74 -4.66
CA MET A 525 -1.24 -31.21 -6.02
C MET A 525 -0.72 -32.24 -7.03
N LYS A 526 -1.43 -32.37 -8.16
CA LYS A 526 -1.09 -33.29 -9.25
C LYS A 526 -0.52 -32.55 -10.45
#